data_AF-A0A832XWS9-F1
#
_entry.id   AF-A0A832XWS9-F1
#
_cell.length_a   1.000
_cell.length_b   1.000
_cell.length_c   1.000
_cell.angle_alpha   90.00
_cell.angle_beta   90.00
_cell.angle_gamma   90.00
#
_symmetry.space_group_name_H-M   'P 1'
#
loop_
_entity.id
_entity.type
_entity.pdbx_description
1 polymer ?
#
loop_
_entity_poly.entity_id
_entity_poly.type
_entity_poly.pdbx_seq_one_letter_code
_entity_poly.pdbx_strand_id
1 'polypeptide(L)'
;MAVLDPPLMLFIAGLGVGSVMASIARSRDGEEGTQMTLNAGLAFIGVGLMSSGWTYAIHNSLLVSGESSMCASEGLVQCGSVIGDPNWNNLFGVPWGMTGLISFSLLFFLFLSLRMDMHAKWSETFTNLSWYAG
;
A
#
# COMPACT_ATOMS: atom_id res chain seq x y z
N MET A 1 12.43 -25.07 -2.23
CA MET A 1 11.23 -24.45 -2.85
C MET A 1 10.75 -23.38 -1.90
N ALA A 2 10.95 -22.10 -2.23
CA ALA A 2 10.48 -21.00 -1.39
C ALA A 2 8.95 -21.06 -1.36
N VAL A 3 8.39 -21.53 -0.24
CA VAL A 3 6.95 -21.49 -0.02
C VAL A 3 6.62 -20.02 0.21
N LEU A 4 5.82 -19.41 -0.67
CA LEU A 4 5.27 -18.09 -0.38
C LEU A 4 4.47 -18.18 0.92
N ASP A 5 4.80 -17.35 1.90
CA ASP A 5 4.03 -17.30 3.13
C ASP A 5 2.58 -16.85 2.85
N PRO A 6 1.57 -17.42 3.55
CA PRO A 6 0.16 -17.09 3.31
C PRO A 6 -0.18 -15.58 3.31
N PRO A 7 0.39 -14.73 4.19
CA PRO A 7 0.18 -13.28 4.16
C PRO A 7 0.69 -12.64 2.86
N LEU A 8 1.83 -13.10 2.34
CA LEU A 8 2.40 -12.60 1.10
C LEU A 8 1.51 -12.95 -0.10
N MET A 9 0.94 -14.17 -0.12
CA MET A 9 -0.02 -14.56 -1.15
C MET A 9 -1.27 -13.67 -1.14
N LEU A 10 -1.77 -13.32 0.04
CA LEU A 10 -2.93 -12.42 0.17
C LEU A 10 -2.62 -11.01 -0.37
N PHE A 11 -1.44 -10.46 -0.08
CA PHE A 11 -1.04 -9.16 -0.62
C PHE A 11 -0.89 -9.19 -2.14
N ILE A 12 -0.24 -10.22 -2.70
CA ILE A 12 -0.09 -10.38 -4.14
C ILE A 12 -1.46 -10.54 -4.81
N ALA A 13 -2.35 -11.34 -4.24
CA ALA A 13 -3.72 -11.49 -4.73
C ALA A 13 -4.48 -10.16 -4.70
N GLY A 14 -4.39 -9.40 -3.60
CA GLY A 14 -5.00 -8.08 -3.46
C GLY A 14 -4.48 -7.07 -4.50
N LEU A 15 -3.16 -7.01 -4.72
CA LEU A 15 -2.54 -6.19 -5.76
C LEU A 15 -2.98 -6.62 -7.16
N GLY A 16 -3.08 -7.93 -7.41
CA GLY A 16 -3.56 -8.48 -8.66
C GLY A 16 -5.01 -8.06 -8.95
N VAL A 17 -5.90 -8.19 -7.96
CA VAL A 17 -7.30 -7.75 -8.07
C VAL A 17 -7.38 -6.25 -8.33
N GLY A 18 -6.64 -5.43 -7.58
CA GLY A 18 -6.58 -3.97 -7.80
C GLY A 18 -6.11 -3.60 -9.22
N SER A 19 -5.07 -4.28 -9.71
CA SER A 19 -4.51 -4.05 -11.05
C SER A 19 -5.49 -4.43 -12.16
N VAL A 20 -6.17 -5.57 -12.02
CA VAL A 20 -7.22 -6.01 -12.97
C VAL A 20 -8.37 -5.03 -12.97
N MET A 21 -8.87 -4.61 -11.80
CA MET A 21 -9.93 -3.61 -11.71
C MET A 21 -9.52 -2.29 -12.36
N ALA A 22 -8.29 -1.82 -12.14
CA ALA A 22 -7.76 -0.62 -12.78
C ALA A 22 -7.66 -0.76 -14.31
N SER A 23 -7.24 -1.93 -14.80
CA SER A 23 -7.18 -2.20 -16.24
C SER A 23 -8.56 -2.21 -16.90
N ILE A 24 -9.58 -2.77 -16.23
CA ILE A 24 -10.96 -2.75 -16.73
C ILE A 24 -11.52 -1.33 -16.67
N ALA A 25 -11.22 -0.57 -15.61
CA ALA A 25 -11.68 0.80 -15.46
C ALA A 25 -11.22 1.70 -16.62
N ARG A 26 -9.98 1.54 -17.09
CA ARG A 26 -9.44 2.28 -18.25
C ARG A 26 -10.18 2.04 -19.56
N SER A 27 -10.88 0.91 -19.68
CA SER A 27 -11.64 0.56 -20.89
C SER A 27 -13.07 1.09 -20.90
N ARG A 28 -13.51 1.74 -19.80
CA ARG A 28 -14.83 2.31 -19.66
C ARG A 28 -14.75 3.83 -19.67
N ASP A 29 -15.60 4.46 -20.46
CA ASP A 29 -15.70 5.91 -20.53
C ASP A 29 -16.73 6.46 -19.54
N GLY A 30 -16.57 7.73 -19.19
CA GLY A 30 -17.53 8.47 -18.37
C GLY A 30 -17.47 8.13 -16.88
N GLU A 31 -18.57 8.43 -16.18
CA GLU A 31 -18.67 8.35 -14.73
C GLU A 31 -18.46 6.93 -14.18
N GLU A 32 -18.93 5.90 -14.89
CA GLU A 32 -18.72 4.51 -14.49
C GLU A 32 -17.23 4.13 -14.48
N GLY A 33 -16.47 4.59 -15.48
CA GLY A 33 -15.02 4.37 -15.56
C GLY A 33 -14.28 5.08 -14.43
N THR A 34 -14.68 6.31 -14.12
CA THR A 34 -14.12 7.09 -12.99
C THR A 34 -14.39 6.42 -11.65
N GLN A 35 -15.64 6.01 -11.38
CA GLN A 35 -16.01 5.30 -10.16
C GLN A 35 -15.23 3.98 -10.01
N MET A 36 -15.07 3.23 -11.10
CA MET A 36 -14.30 1.99 -11.09
C MET A 36 -12.80 2.23 -10.84
N THR A 37 -12.25 3.33 -11.37
CA THR A 37 -10.85 3.74 -11.13
C THR A 37 -10.64 4.12 -9.67
N LEU A 38 -11.56 4.90 -9.08
CA LEU A 38 -11.50 5.27 -7.66
C LEU A 38 -11.62 4.02 -6.76
N ASN A 39 -12.49 3.08 -7.11
CA ASN A 39 -12.62 1.81 -6.39
C ASN A 39 -11.36 0.94 -6.48
N ALA A 40 -10.75 0.86 -7.67
CA ALA A 40 -9.48 0.16 -7.84
C ALA A 40 -8.36 0.81 -7.03
N GLY A 41 -8.30 2.15 -7.02
CA GLY A 41 -7.38 2.92 -6.20
C GLY A 41 -7.58 2.68 -4.70
N LEU A 42 -8.82 2.70 -4.21
CA LEU A 42 -9.15 2.40 -2.82
C LEU A 42 -8.75 0.95 -2.43
N ALA A 43 -8.95 -0.02 -3.33
CA ALA A 43 -8.51 -1.39 -3.11
C ALA A 43 -6.97 -1.48 -3.00
N PHE A 44 -6.25 -0.82 -3.91
CA PHE A 44 -4.79 -0.74 -3.88
C PHE A 44 -4.28 -0.08 -2.58
N ILE A 45 -4.88 1.04 -2.19
CA ILE A 45 -4.56 1.75 -0.95
C ILE A 45 -4.83 0.87 0.28
N GLY A 46 -5.94 0.11 0.28
CA GLY A 46 -6.25 -0.83 1.35
C GLY A 46 -5.20 -1.92 1.51
N VAL A 47 -4.71 -2.48 0.40
CA VAL A 47 -3.60 -3.43 0.42
C VAL A 47 -2.32 -2.77 0.95
N GLY A 48 -2.04 -1.53 0.53
CA GLY A 48 -0.90 -0.74 1.02
C GLY A 48 -0.94 -0.45 2.52
N LEU A 49 -2.11 -0.15 3.08
CA LEU A 49 -2.30 0.02 4.53
C LEU A 49 -2.00 -1.27 5.28
N MET A 50 -2.56 -2.41 4.81
CA MET A 50 -2.34 -3.70 5.45
C MET A 50 -0.87 -4.13 5.36
N SER A 51 -0.21 -3.96 4.21
CA SER A 51 1.21 -4.31 4.06
C SER A 51 2.12 -3.42 4.89
N SER A 52 1.80 -2.13 5.03
CA SER A 52 2.56 -1.19 5.87
C SER A 52 2.41 -1.53 7.36
N GLY A 53 1.18 -1.85 7.79
CA GLY A 53 0.92 -2.33 9.15
C GLY A 53 1.64 -3.64 9.45
N TRP A 54 1.65 -4.59 8.50
CA TRP A 54 2.39 -5.85 8.63
C TRP A 54 3.90 -5.62 8.75
N THR A 55 4.46 -4.72 7.94
CA THR A 55 5.87 -4.33 7.99
C THR A 55 6.23 -3.72 9.34
N TYR A 56 5.37 -2.84 9.88
CA TYR A 56 5.57 -2.26 11.20
C TYR A 56 5.50 -3.29 12.32
N ALA A 57 4.56 -4.25 12.24
CA ALA A 57 4.46 -5.34 13.19
C ALA A 57 5.72 -6.22 13.19
N ILE A 58 6.24 -6.60 12.01
CA ILE A 58 7.50 -7.33 11.87
C ILE A 58 8.64 -6.57 12.54
N HIS A 59 8.78 -5.26 12.26
CA HIS A 59 9.85 -4.45 12.84
C HIS A 59 9.79 -4.44 14.37
N ASN A 60 8.61 -4.23 14.95
CA ASN A 60 8.44 -4.23 16.40
C ASN A 60 8.70 -5.60 17.03
N SER A 61 8.27 -6.69 16.38
CA SER A 61 8.60 -8.04 16.84
C SER A 61 10.12 -8.28 16.84
N LEU A 62 10.83 -7.89 15.78
CA LEU A 62 12.28 -8.03 15.71
C LEU A 62 13.01 -7.19 16.78
N LEU A 63 12.52 -5.99 17.09
CA LEU A 63 13.08 -5.15 18.16
C LEU A 63 12.90 -5.75 19.56
N VAL A 64 11.77 -6.42 19.82
CA VAL A 64 11.42 -6.95 21.15
C VAL A 64 12.00 -8.35 21.38
N SER A 65 11.87 -9.25 20.40
CA SER A 65 12.24 -10.67 20.55
C SER A 65 13.49 -11.09 19.79
N GLY A 66 14.08 -10.21 18.96
CA GLY A 66 15.24 -10.56 18.10
C GLY A 66 14.90 -11.48 16.92
N GLU A 67 13.73 -12.12 16.96
CA GLU A 67 13.19 -12.99 15.91
C GLU A 67 11.73 -12.63 15.63
N SER A 68 11.24 -13.02 14.45
CA SER A 68 9.82 -12.94 14.10
C SER A 68 9.40 -14.19 13.34
N SER A 69 8.21 -14.73 13.65
CA SER A 69 7.59 -15.82 12.90
C SER A 69 6.80 -15.34 11.68
N MET A 70 6.77 -14.02 11.46
CA MET A 70 5.96 -13.35 10.43
C MET A 70 6.72 -13.11 9.12
N CYS A 71 8.00 -13.43 9.11
CA CYS A 71 8.87 -13.40 7.94
C CYS A 71 10.10 -14.29 8.19
N ALA A 72 10.78 -14.75 7.13
CA ALA A 72 11.99 -15.54 7.28
C ALA A 72 13.08 -14.77 8.04
N SER A 73 13.41 -15.26 9.25
CA SER A 73 14.48 -14.72 10.09
C SER A 73 15.86 -15.16 9.63
N GLU A 74 16.00 -16.12 8.70
CA GLU A 74 17.26 -16.59 8.11
C GLU A 74 17.11 -16.96 6.61
N GLY A 75 18.14 -16.72 5.79
CA GLY A 75 18.20 -17.08 4.36
C GLY A 75 18.59 -15.93 3.41
N LEU A 76 18.56 -16.17 2.08
CA LEU A 76 18.85 -15.14 1.05
C LEU A 76 17.80 -14.02 0.97
N VAL A 77 16.60 -14.23 1.51
CA VAL A 77 15.50 -13.24 1.59
C VAL A 77 15.12 -13.07 3.06
N GLN A 78 16.05 -12.53 3.85
CA GLN A 78 15.89 -12.35 5.29
C GLN A 78 15.35 -10.95 5.60
N CYS A 79 14.12 -10.88 6.09
CA CYS A 79 13.49 -9.61 6.44
C CYS A 79 14.18 -8.89 7.60
N GLY A 80 14.89 -9.62 8.47
CA GLY A 80 15.70 -9.04 9.55
C GLY A 80 16.80 -8.09 9.06
N SER A 81 17.37 -8.35 7.88
CA SER A 81 18.49 -7.55 7.34
C SER A 81 18.09 -6.14 6.88
N VAL A 82 16.83 -5.95 6.45
CA VAL A 82 16.34 -4.66 5.94
C VAL A 82 15.32 -4.06 6.88
N ILE A 83 14.35 -4.85 7.35
CA ILE A 83 13.25 -4.38 8.20
C ILE A 83 13.69 -4.29 9.67
N GLY A 84 14.60 -5.16 10.12
CA GLY A 84 15.12 -5.15 11.49
C GLY A 84 16.24 -4.13 11.71
N ASP A 85 16.98 -3.73 10.66
CA ASP A 85 18.13 -2.84 10.77
C ASP A 85 17.68 -1.37 10.85
N PRO A 86 17.98 -0.63 11.93
CA PRO A 86 17.60 0.77 12.11
C PRO A 86 18.29 1.74 11.13
N ASN A 87 19.37 1.33 10.45
CA ASN A 87 20.00 2.13 9.40
C ASN A 87 19.22 2.07 8.07
N TRP A 88 18.54 0.95 7.82
CA TRP A 88 17.83 0.71 6.56
C TRP A 88 16.31 0.92 6.68
N ASN A 89 15.69 0.45 7.77
CA ASN A 89 14.27 0.61 8.02
C ASN A 89 13.92 1.99 8.59
N ASN A 90 14.59 3.04 8.13
CA ASN A 90 14.42 4.38 8.68
C ASN A 90 14.36 5.44 7.57
N LEU A 91 13.35 6.28 7.61
CA LEU A 91 13.18 7.44 6.75
C LEU A 91 12.99 8.67 7.65
N PHE A 92 14.01 9.51 7.77
CA PHE A 92 14.03 10.70 8.64
C PHE A 92 13.70 10.45 10.12
N GLY A 93 14.13 9.32 10.69
CA GLY A 93 13.84 8.92 12.07
C GLY A 93 12.57 8.07 12.22
N VAL A 94 11.83 7.81 11.14
CA VAL A 94 10.55 7.09 11.17
C VAL A 94 10.67 5.71 10.48
N PRO A 95 10.17 4.62 11.10
CA PRO A 95 10.17 3.30 10.47
C PRO A 95 9.37 3.26 9.19
N TRP A 96 9.80 2.49 8.18
CA TRP A 96 9.14 2.46 6.87
C TRP A 96 7.69 1.99 6.94
N GLY A 97 7.38 1.07 7.86
CA GLY A 97 6.00 0.65 8.10
C GLY A 97 5.11 1.81 8.56
N MET A 98 5.64 2.72 9.39
CA MET A 98 4.90 3.89 9.86
C MET A 98 4.77 4.95 8.75
N THR A 99 5.81 5.18 7.95
CA THR A 99 5.73 6.09 6.82
C THR A 99 4.70 5.61 5.79
N GLY A 100 4.68 4.31 5.50
CA GLY A 100 3.68 3.68 4.65
C GLY A 100 2.26 3.88 5.18
N LEU A 101 2.03 3.65 6.48
CA LEU A 101 0.73 3.90 7.11
C LEU A 101 0.27 5.36 6.93
N ILE A 102 1.14 6.33 7.21
CA ILE A 102 0.80 7.76 7.06
C ILE A 102 0.47 8.08 5.59
N SER A 103 1.32 7.67 4.66
CA SER A 103 1.12 7.93 3.22
C SER A 103 -0.17 7.31 2.70
N PHE A 104 -0.41 6.02 2.98
CA PHE A 104 -1.63 5.36 2.51
C PHE A 104 -2.88 5.84 3.24
N SER A 105 -2.81 6.30 4.50
CA SER A 105 -3.96 6.94 5.17
C SER A 105 -4.33 8.28 4.53
N LEU A 106 -3.34 9.09 4.15
CA LEU A 106 -3.59 10.33 3.43
C LEU A 106 -4.22 10.07 2.05
N LEU A 107 -3.67 9.10 1.29
CA LEU A 107 -4.24 8.68 0.02
C LEU A 107 -5.66 8.13 0.18
N PHE A 108 -5.90 7.34 1.22
CA PHE A 108 -7.23 6.78 1.51
C PHE A 108 -8.25 7.89 1.74
N PHE A 109 -7.90 8.89 2.56
CA PHE A 109 -8.75 10.05 2.80
C PHE A 109 -9.05 10.79 1.49
N LEU A 110 -8.03 11.09 0.68
CA LEU A 110 -8.18 11.81 -0.59
C LEU A 110 -9.07 11.04 -1.58
N PHE A 111 -8.82 9.74 -1.76
CA PHE A 111 -9.60 8.90 -2.68
C PHE A 111 -11.04 8.72 -2.21
N LEU A 112 -11.27 8.63 -0.90
CA LEU A 112 -12.63 8.63 -0.36
C LEU A 112 -13.34 9.96 -0.60
N SER A 113 -12.68 11.10 -0.38
CA SER A 113 -13.25 12.41 -0.66
C SER A 113 -13.63 12.54 -2.14
N LEU A 114 -12.76 12.12 -3.06
CA LEU A 114 -13.05 12.12 -4.50
C LEU A 114 -14.21 11.21 -4.87
N ARG A 115 -14.33 10.05 -4.21
CA ARG A 115 -15.44 9.12 -4.44
C ARG A 115 -16.77 9.66 -3.95
N MET A 116 -16.77 10.36 -2.82
CA MET A 116 -17.97 10.93 -2.21
C MET A 116 -18.44 12.21 -2.91
N ASP A 117 -17.51 13.03 -3.41
CA ASP A 117 -17.83 14.30 -4.08
C ASP A 117 -17.01 14.48 -5.37
N MET A 118 -17.37 13.69 -6.38
CA MET A 118 -16.67 13.63 -7.66
C MET A 118 -16.81 14.92 -8.49
N HIS A 119 -17.90 15.66 -8.30
CA HIS A 119 -18.23 16.87 -9.06
C HIS A 119 -17.72 18.17 -8.43
N ALA A 120 -17.03 18.10 -7.29
CA ALA A 120 -16.42 19.27 -6.68
C ALA A 120 -15.30 19.86 -7.56
N LYS A 121 -15.22 21.17 -7.69
CA LYS A 121 -14.18 21.87 -8.49
C LYS A 121 -12.73 21.54 -8.07
N TRP A 122 -12.54 21.10 -6.82
CA TRP A 122 -11.23 20.68 -6.30
C TRP A 122 -10.80 19.31 -6.84
N SER A 123 -11.74 18.43 -7.22
CA SER A 123 -11.42 17.09 -7.77
C SER A 123 -10.63 17.19 -9.07
N GLU A 124 -10.99 18.13 -9.94
CA GLU A 124 -10.29 18.43 -11.18
C GLU A 124 -8.88 18.96 -10.93
N THR A 125 -8.74 19.89 -9.98
CA THR A 125 -7.43 20.46 -9.60
C THR A 125 -6.50 19.39 -9.04
N PHE A 126 -7.02 18.49 -8.18
CA PHE A 126 -6.26 17.39 -7.62
C PHE A 126 -5.85 16.37 -8.69
N THR A 127 -6.76 16.02 -9.60
CA THR A 127 -6.49 15.06 -10.69
C THR A 127 -5.40 15.58 -11.63
N ASN A 128 -5.47 16.87 -11.99
CA ASN A 128 -4.45 17.54 -12.79
C ASN A 128 -3.09 17.56 -12.07
N LEU A 129 -3.06 17.94 -10.78
CA LEU A 129 -1.83 17.94 -9.99
C LEU A 129 -1.20 16.55 -9.90
N SER A 130 -2.04 15.52 -9.68
CA SER A 130 -1.60 14.13 -9.60
C SER A 130 -1.00 13.64 -10.92
N TRP A 131 -1.58 14.06 -12.05
CA TRP A 131 -1.05 13.78 -13.39
C TRP A 131 0.30 14.46 -13.64
N TYR A 132 0.50 15.68 -13.16
CA TYR A 132 1.80 16.37 -13.29
C TYR A 132 2.87 15.85 -12.33
N ALA A 133 2.47 15.26 -11.20
CA ALA A 133 3.38 14.78 -10.17
C ALA A 133 3.84 13.32 -10.39
N GLY A 134 3.13 12.55 -11.23
CA GLY A 134 3.47 11.17 -11.62
C GLY A 134 4.13 11.10 -12.98
#